data_AF-A0A7C7AQM9-F1
#
_entry.id   AF-A0A7C7AQM9-F1
#
_cell.length_a   1.000
_cell.length_b   1.000
_cell.length_c   1.000
_cell.angle_alpha   90.00
_cell.angle_beta   90.00
_cell.angle_gamma   90.00
#
_symmetry.space_group_name_H-M   'P 1'
#
loop_
_entity.id
_entity.type
_entity.pdbx_description
1 polymer ?
#
loop_
_entity_poly.entity_id
_entity_poly.type
_entity_poly.pdbx_seq_one_letter_code
_entity_poly.pdbx_strand_id
1 'polypeptide(L)' 'MVQKVKRIFTKSRKTYGTRRIKKKLAAEGIVVSRQRIRRIMAEQGLVAKARRKTRATTDSNHNHPVAPNLLGGQFDIQ' A
#
# COMPACT_ATOMS: atom_id res chain seq x y z
N MET A 1 -15.06 -18.96 -5.65
CA MET A 1 -14.77 -17.66 -4.97
C MET A 1 -13.43 -17.66 -4.24
N VAL A 2 -13.17 -18.65 -3.37
CA VAL A 2 -11.92 -18.76 -2.59
C VAL A 2 -10.66 -18.67 -3.46
N GLN A 3 -10.62 -19.39 -4.58
CA GLN A 3 -9.48 -19.36 -5.51
C GLN A 3 -9.25 -17.99 -6.14
N LYS A 4 -10.31 -17.23 -6.44
CA LYS A 4 -10.18 -15.87 -6.98
C LYS A 4 -9.58 -14.92 -5.94
N VAL A 5 -10.01 -15.03 -4.68
CA VAL A 5 -9.45 -14.26 -3.55
C VAL A 5 -7.98 -14.62 -3.32
N LYS A 6 -7.64 -15.91 -3.27
CA LYS A 6 -6.24 -16.39 -3.16
C LYS A 6 -5.36 -15.89 -4.31
N ARG A 7 -5.83 -16.01 -5.56
CA ARG A 7 -5.11 -15.53 -6.75
C ARG A 7 -4.80 -14.03 -6.66
N ILE A 8 -5.80 -13.20 -6.33
CA ILE A 8 -5.61 -11.75 -6.20
C ILE A 8 -4.66 -11.43 -5.04
N PHE A 9 -4.82 -12.12 -3.92
CA PHE A 9 -3.97 -11.94 -2.74
C PHE A 9 -2.50 -12.28 -3.05
N THR A 10 -2.23 -13.42 -3.66
CA THR A 10 -0.87 -13.84 -4.06
C THR A 10 -0.29 -12.90 -5.13
N LYS A 11 -1.06 -12.54 -6.16
CA LYS A 11 -0.63 -11.60 -7.21
C LYS A 11 -0.29 -10.21 -6.63
N SER A 12 -0.95 -9.81 -5.55
CA SER A 12 -0.64 -8.55 -4.83
C SER A 12 0.60 -8.65 -3.92
N ARG A 13 1.35 -9.76 -3.94
CA ARG A 13 2.45 -10.03 -3.00
C ARG A 13 1.99 -9.96 -1.52
N LYS A 14 0.77 -10.44 -1.27
CA LYS A 14 0.12 -10.42 0.06
C LYS A 14 -0.16 -9.01 0.60
N THR A 15 -0.17 -7.96 -0.22
CA THR A 15 -0.41 -6.57 0.26
C THR A 15 -1.89 -6.19 0.28
N TYR A 16 -2.75 -6.91 -0.45
CA TYR A 16 -4.16 -6.53 -0.56
C TYR A 16 -5.01 -7.15 0.54
N GLY A 17 -5.68 -6.29 1.30
CA GLY A 17 -6.76 -6.68 2.21
C GLY A 17 -8.14 -6.66 1.55
N THR A 18 -9.19 -6.92 2.34
CA THR A 18 -10.59 -7.03 1.89
C THR A 18 -11.06 -5.89 0.98
N ARG A 19 -10.67 -4.64 1.27
CA ARG A 19 -11.05 -3.46 0.46
C ARG A 19 -10.46 -3.50 -0.96
N ARG A 20 -9.16 -3.79 -1.08
CA ARG A 20 -8.46 -3.82 -2.38
C ARG A 20 -8.86 -5.05 -3.19
N ILE A 21 -9.08 -6.19 -2.53
CA ILE A 21 -9.60 -7.39 -3.18
C ILE A 21 -11.01 -7.16 -3.74
N LYS A 22 -11.90 -6.49 -2.99
CA LYS A 22 -13.23 -6.10 -3.50
C LYS A 22 -13.14 -5.26 -4.77
N LYS A 23 -12.29 -4.22 -4.78
CA LYS A 23 -12.07 -3.37 -5.96
C LYS A 23 -11.57 -4.19 -7.16
N LYS A 24 -10.62 -5.12 -6.94
CA LYS A 24 -10.08 -5.95 -8.01
C LYS A 24 -11.12 -6.93 -8.57
N LEU A 25 -11.95 -7.52 -7.71
CA LEU A 25 -13.07 -8.38 -8.14
C LEU A 25 -14.13 -7.59 -8.91
N ALA A 26 -14.46 -6.38 -8.46
CA ALA A 26 -15.40 -5.51 -9.19
C ALA A 26 -14.87 -5.16 -10.59
N ALA A 27 -13.57 -4.88 -10.73
CA ALA A 27 -12.94 -4.67 -12.03
C ALA A 27 -12.94 -5.91 -12.93
N GLU A 28 -13.09 -7.11 -12.37
CA GLU A 28 -13.28 -8.37 -13.10
C GLU A 28 -14.77 -8.71 -13.32
N GLY A 29 -15.69 -7.77 -13.05
CA GLY A 29 -17.14 -7.95 -13.20
C GLY A 29 -17.81 -8.74 -12.07
N ILE A 30 -17.10 -9.01 -10.97
CA ILE A 30 -17.56 -9.90 -9.91
C ILE A 30 -17.98 -9.08 -8.68
N VAL A 31 -19.29 -8.96 -8.47
CA VAL A 31 -19.84 -8.25 -7.32
C VAL A 31 -19.90 -9.16 -6.10
N VAL A 32 -19.18 -8.79 -5.04
CA VAL A 32 -19.10 -9.57 -3.79
C VAL A 32 -19.11 -8.65 -2.58
N SER A 33 -19.85 -9.04 -1.54
CA SER A 33 -19.85 -8.31 -0.28
C SER A 33 -18.47 -8.36 0.38
N ARG A 34 -18.08 -7.26 1.04
CA ARG A 34 -16.84 -7.21 1.80
C ARG A 34 -16.82 -8.25 2.93
N GLN A 35 -17.99 -8.58 3.49
CA GLN A 35 -18.13 -9.59 4.54
C GLN A 35 -17.76 -10.99 4.05
N ARG A 36 -18.22 -11.38 2.85
CA ARG A 36 -17.87 -12.67 2.26
C ARG A 36 -16.37 -12.79 2.00
N ILE A 37 -15.75 -11.73 1.47
CA ILE A 37 -14.28 -11.70 1.27
C ILE A 37 -13.55 -11.82 2.60
N ARG A 38 -14.00 -11.11 3.64
CA ARG A 38 -13.44 -11.19 5.00
C ARG A 38 -13.49 -12.60 5.55
N ARG A 39 -14.63 -13.28 5.44
CA ARG A 39 -14.81 -14.66 5.91
C ARG A 39 -13.87 -15.62 5.19
N ILE A 40 -13.79 -15.52 3.86
CA ILE A 40 -12.85 -16.31 3.05
C ILE A 40 -11.40 -16.03 3.45
N MET A 41 -11.01 -14.77 3.69
CA MET A 41 -9.65 -14.47 4.13
C MET A 41 -9.36 -15.08 5.49
N ALA A 42 -10.31 -15.03 6.44
CA ALA A 42 -10.16 -15.63 7.77
C ALA A 42 -10.08 -17.16 7.72
N GLU A 43 -11.03 -17.81 7.04
CA GLU A 43 -11.08 -19.28 6.85
C GLU A 43 -9.81 -19.83 6.18
N GLN A 44 -9.10 -19.01 5.40
CA GLN A 44 -7.91 -19.40 4.65
C GLN A 44 -6.60 -18.82 5.23
N GLY A 45 -6.65 -18.17 6.40
CA GLY A 45 -5.47 -17.59 7.04
C GLY A 45 -4.77 -16.49 6.22
N LEU A 46 -5.49 -15.79 5.34
CA LEU A 46 -4.92 -14.76 4.46
C LEU A 46 -4.84 -13.42 5.20
N VAL A 47 -3.63 -13.02 5.60
CA VAL A 47 -3.38 -11.75 6.28
C VAL A 47 -2.55 -10.81 5.40
N ALA A 48 -3.06 -9.60 5.17
CA ALA A 48 -2.35 -8.61 4.37
C ALA A 48 -1.09 -8.10 5.09
N LYS A 49 0.05 -8.11 4.40
CA LYS A 49 1.32 -7.57 4.87
C LYS A 49 1.24 -6.05 4.98
N ALA A 50 1.58 -5.53 6.14
CA ALA A 50 1.87 -4.11 6.31
C ALA A 50 3.17 -3.74 5.58
N ARG A 51 3.26 -2.49 5.09
CA ARG A 51 4.52 -1.96 4.54
C ARG A 51 5.53 -1.87 5.69
N ARG A 52 6.74 -2.42 5.49
CA ARG A 52 7.86 -2.25 6.43
C ARG A 52 8.19 -0.76 6.52
N LYS A 53 8.32 -0.23 7.74
CA LYS A 53 8.85 1.13 7.96
C LYS A 53 10.30 1.16 7.48
N THR A 54 10.63 2.10 6.60
CA THR A 54 12.02 2.35 6.18
C THR A 54 12.70 3.21 7.25
N ARG A 55 13.98 2.94 7.52
CA ARG A 55 14.80 3.82 8.37
C ARG A 55 15.08 5.11 7.60
N ALA A 56 14.96 6.26 8.26
CA ALA A 56 15.41 7.52 7.69
C ALA A 56 16.93 7.45 7.47
N THR A 57 17.38 7.64 6.24
CA THR A 57 18.81 7.71 5.89
C THR A 57 19.39 9.09 6.12
N THR A 58 18.54 10.12 6.08
CA THR A 58 18.89 11.49 6.40
C THR A 58 18.48 11.79 7.82
N ASP A 59 19.46 12.13 8.65
CA ASP A 59 19.20 12.73 9.94
C ASP A 59 19.00 14.24 9.74
N SER A 60 17.75 14.70 9.72
CA SER A 60 17.44 16.13 9.60
C SER A 60 17.80 16.93 10.85
N ASN A 61 18.14 16.27 11.97
CA ASN A 61 18.57 16.90 13.21
C ASN A 61 20.06 16.65 13.46
N HIS A 62 20.88 16.95 12.46
CA HIS A 62 22.33 16.85 12.57
C HIS A 62 22.96 18.22 12.83
N ASN A 63 24.09 18.22 13.53
CA ASN A 63 24.88 19.44 13.77
C ASN A 63 25.86 19.76 12.62
N HIS A 64 25.76 19.04 11.49
CA HIS A 64 26.57 19.35 10.30
C HIS A 64 26.07 20.62 9.61
N PRO A 65 26.97 21.40 8.98
CA PRO A 65 26.58 22.60 8.26
C PRO A 65 25.64 22.25 7.12
N VAL A 66 24.44 22.82 7.15
CA VAL A 66 23.49 22.75 6.05
C VAL A 66 24.07 23.58 4.91
N ALA A 67 24.12 23.01 3.70
CA ALA A 67 24.60 23.76 2.53
C ALA A 67 23.77 25.04 2.35
N PRO A 68 24.40 26.20 2.09
CA PRO A 68 23.70 27.46 1.97
C PRO A 68 22.73 27.42 0.78
N ASN A 69 21.52 27.93 0.99
CA ASN A 69 20.52 28.07 -0.07
C ASN A 69 20.92 29.21 -1.02
N LEU A 70 21.68 28.89 -2.06
CA LEU A 70 22.20 29.87 -3.04
C LEU A 70 21.12 30.53 -3.90
N LEU A 71 19.94 29.92 -4.01
CA LEU A 71 18.82 30.43 -4.81
C LEU A 71 17.86 31.31 -3.99
N GLY A 72 18.04 31.39 -2.66
CA GLY A 72 17.30 32.30 -1.79
C GLY A 72 15.76 32.17 -1.81
N GLY A 73 15.20 31.16 -2.46
CA GLY A 73 13.75 31.05 -2.68
C GLY A 73 13.20 31.96 -3.78
N GLN A 74 14.05 32.57 -4.62
CA GLN A 74 13.62 33.27 -5.83
C GLN A 74 13.37 32.23 -6.93
N PHE A 75 12.16 31.69 -6.94
CA PHE A 75 11.68 30.91 -8.07
C PHE A 75 10.84 31.86 -8.93
N ASP A 76 11.41 32.33 -10.03
CA ASP A 76 10.63 33.02 -11.05
C ASP A 76 9.66 32.01 -11.65
N ILE A 77 8.37 32.20 -11.35
CA ILE A 77 7.28 31.45 -11.96
C ILE A 77 6.89 32.23 -13.23
N GLN A 78 7.10 31.63 -14.40
CA GLN A 78 6.54 32.11 -15.68
C GLN A 78 5.15 31.53 -15.92
#